data_AF-A0A925B240-F1
#
_entry.id   AF-A0A925B240-F1
#
_cell.length_a   1.000
_cell.length_b   1.000
_cell.length_c   1.000
_cell.angle_alpha   90.00
_cell.angle_beta   90.00
_cell.angle_gamma   90.00
#
_symmetry.space_group_name_H-M   'P 1'
#
loop_
_entity.id
_entity.type
_entity.pdbx_description
1 polymer ?
#
loop_
_entity_poly.entity_id
_entity_poly.type
_entity_poly.pdbx_seq_one_letter_code
_entity_poly.pdbx_strand_id
1 'polypeptide(L)'
;MIFSTLAFGSVDTWAMGFLAIAAAFVGFLWLADARKKREFRFSSSLLQLPIVGLILLAAFQLLPFGAANDANLLNAPISHALTLDSFATKLGIIQLVVMLIFFASALTFINNQSRLRIVTTTLIIFGCAMAVFGLIQFFSDPAKIYWVREPFQANPFASFVNKHHFAGLMLMLTSLTLGLIYSKSLGNEKRPLLIFAVVLMGVAMVFTASRGALVSLLGVLAFLTLANLSRRESENSNKTFGGKLLLIGGGLSVILILLGGTLFLGGGDSVLRGVTLGAGQDDISNGRLHFWATTLEIIRDNPILGVGLEAFGVAYTKYDTWSGIYRIERAHNEYLNFLAETGFVGFALIVGFIVILLRDGLRVYNTTNDRFRRGVCLGALSGCVGILIHSFFDFPLHTPSNLLIFLTLAALATVTIHFPKLYRQSRSKN
;
A
#
# COMPACT_ATOMS: atom_id res chain seq x y z
N MET A 1 4.29 -8.98 -8.47
CA MET A 1 3.24 -7.95 -8.36
C MET A 1 1.95 -8.35 -9.09
N ILE A 2 1.89 -8.36 -10.43
CA ILE A 2 0.66 -8.76 -11.17
C ILE A 2 0.16 -10.15 -10.77
N PHE A 3 1.04 -11.15 -10.80
CA PHE A 3 0.72 -12.50 -10.32
C PHE A 3 0.18 -12.48 -8.89
N SER A 4 0.79 -11.71 -8.00
CA SER A 4 0.36 -11.62 -6.60
C SER A 4 -1.05 -11.08 -6.46
N THR A 5 -1.38 -10.04 -7.23
CA THR A 5 -2.73 -9.49 -7.28
C THR A 5 -3.74 -10.53 -7.76
N LEU A 6 -3.43 -11.27 -8.82
CA LEU A 6 -4.32 -12.31 -9.36
C LEU A 6 -4.42 -13.54 -8.43
N ALA A 7 -3.35 -13.86 -7.70
CA ALA A 7 -3.31 -14.96 -6.74
C ALA A 7 -3.86 -14.53 -5.36
N PHE A 8 -5.10 -14.03 -5.32
CA PHE A 8 -5.80 -13.62 -4.10
C PHE A 8 -5.15 -12.51 -3.28
N GLY A 9 -4.35 -11.65 -3.92
CA GLY A 9 -3.50 -10.68 -3.22
C GLY A 9 -2.26 -11.31 -2.55
N SER A 10 -2.03 -12.61 -2.77
CA SER A 10 -1.05 -13.48 -2.12
C SER A 10 -1.19 -13.57 -0.60
N VAL A 11 -2.42 -13.53 -0.09
CA VAL A 11 -2.68 -13.77 1.34
C VAL A 11 -2.53 -15.25 1.71
N ASP A 12 -2.64 -16.16 0.75
CA ASP A 12 -2.44 -17.59 0.97
C ASP A 12 -0.95 -17.98 0.91
N THR A 13 -0.57 -18.99 1.70
CA THR A 13 0.82 -19.48 1.82
C THR A 13 1.41 -19.99 0.50
N TRP A 14 0.62 -20.65 -0.34
CA TRP A 14 1.08 -21.16 -1.65
C TRP A 14 1.50 -20.02 -2.59
N ALA A 15 0.74 -18.92 -2.57
CA ALA A 15 1.00 -17.75 -3.40
C ALA A 15 2.25 -17.01 -2.90
N MET A 16 2.44 -16.95 -1.57
CA MET A 16 3.67 -16.43 -0.96
C MET A 16 4.89 -17.28 -1.29
N GLY A 17 4.76 -18.61 -1.33
CA GLY A 17 5.83 -19.50 -1.79
C GLY A 17 6.27 -19.19 -3.22
N PHE A 18 5.31 -18.97 -4.13
CA PHE A 18 5.62 -18.57 -5.50
C PHE A 18 6.29 -17.19 -5.58
N LEU A 19 5.88 -16.23 -4.75
CA LEU A 19 6.55 -14.93 -4.65
C LEU A 19 7.99 -15.06 -4.16
N ALA A 20 8.26 -15.94 -3.20
CA ALA A 20 9.61 -16.22 -2.74
C ALA A 20 10.49 -16.81 -3.84
N ILE A 21 9.96 -17.76 -4.61
CA ILE A 21 10.66 -18.34 -5.79
C ILE A 21 10.93 -17.25 -6.84
N ALA A 22 9.94 -16.40 -7.13
CA ALA A 22 10.11 -15.30 -8.08
C ALA A 22 11.17 -14.29 -7.62
N ALA A 23 11.22 -13.95 -6.33
CA ALA A 23 12.26 -13.07 -5.78
C ALA A 23 13.65 -13.71 -5.84
N ALA A 24 13.77 -15.00 -5.52
CA ALA A 24 15.02 -15.74 -5.67
C ALA A 24 15.48 -15.76 -7.14
N PHE A 25 14.56 -15.94 -8.08
CA PHE A 25 14.85 -15.88 -9.51
C PHE A 25 15.32 -14.48 -9.96
N VAL A 26 14.71 -13.41 -9.45
CA VAL A 26 15.19 -12.04 -9.68
C VAL A 26 16.61 -11.86 -9.14
N GLY A 27 16.90 -12.36 -7.94
CA GLY A 27 18.24 -12.36 -7.36
C GLY A 27 19.26 -13.10 -8.24
N PHE A 28 18.90 -14.27 -8.76
CA PHE A 28 19.72 -15.04 -9.69
C PHE A 28 20.00 -14.27 -10.99
N LEU A 29 18.96 -13.69 -11.61
CA LEU A 29 19.13 -12.87 -12.82
C LEU A 29 20.00 -11.64 -12.58
N TRP A 30 19.90 -11.04 -11.39
CA TRP A 30 20.72 -9.90 -11.00
C TRP A 30 22.20 -10.29 -10.88
N LEU A 31 22.51 -11.43 -10.24
CA LEU A 31 23.86 -11.97 -10.17
C LEU A 31 24.41 -12.32 -11.56
N ALA A 32 23.58 -12.90 -12.45
CA ALA A 32 23.95 -13.17 -13.83
C ALA A 32 24.27 -11.89 -14.62
N ASP A 33 23.47 -10.82 -14.47
CA ASP A 33 23.74 -9.51 -15.07
C ASP A 33 25.06 -8.92 -14.55
N ALA A 34 25.29 -9.02 -13.23
CA ALA A 34 26.52 -8.54 -12.60
C ALA A 34 27.76 -9.28 -13.11
N ARG A 35 27.68 -10.61 -13.25
CA ARG A 35 28.75 -11.43 -13.83
C ARG A 35 29.02 -11.05 -15.29
N LYS A 36 27.97 -10.86 -16.09
CA LYS A 36 28.09 -10.49 -17.51
C LYS A 36 28.73 -9.12 -17.70
N LYS A 37 28.39 -8.15 -16.84
CA LYS A 37 28.90 -6.77 -16.91
C LYS A 37 30.18 -6.54 -16.10
N ARG A 38 30.61 -7.52 -15.30
CA ARG A 38 31.71 -7.40 -14.32
C ARG A 38 31.52 -6.24 -13.34
N GLU A 39 30.28 -5.88 -13.06
CA GLU A 39 29.90 -4.76 -12.19
C GLU A 39 28.59 -5.10 -11.49
N PHE A 40 28.54 -5.00 -10.16
CA PHE A 40 27.31 -5.16 -9.40
C PHE A 40 26.61 -3.80 -9.26
N ARG A 41 25.50 -3.62 -9.98
CA ARG A 41 24.69 -2.41 -9.88
C ARG A 41 23.79 -2.51 -8.67
N PHE A 42 23.82 -1.50 -7.81
CA PHE A 42 22.97 -1.40 -6.63
C PHE A 42 22.54 0.06 -6.41
N SER A 43 21.32 0.25 -5.92
CA SER A 43 20.81 1.58 -5.56
C SER A 43 21.21 1.95 -4.15
N SER A 44 21.87 3.09 -3.96
CA SER A 44 22.25 3.63 -2.64
C SER A 44 21.09 4.34 -1.90
N SER A 45 19.84 4.07 -2.29
CA SER A 45 18.67 4.70 -1.66
C SER A 45 18.54 4.28 -0.20
N LEU A 46 18.41 5.27 0.68
CA LEU A 46 18.21 5.06 2.12
C LEU A 46 16.87 4.39 2.45
N LEU A 47 15.93 4.31 1.50
CA LEU A 47 14.63 3.64 1.67
C LEU A 47 14.74 2.14 1.96
N GLN A 48 15.87 1.51 1.60
CA GLN A 48 16.10 0.10 1.89
C GLN A 48 16.45 -0.14 3.37
N LEU A 49 17.03 0.86 4.06
CA LEU A 49 17.54 0.71 5.43
C LEU A 49 16.43 0.41 6.44
N PRO A 50 15.27 1.07 6.44
CA PRO A 50 14.18 0.71 7.34
C PRO A 50 13.70 -0.73 7.17
N ILE A 51 13.62 -1.23 5.93
CA ILE A 51 13.20 -2.61 5.65
C ILE A 51 14.24 -3.60 6.19
N VAL A 52 15.53 -3.32 5.98
CA VAL A 52 16.62 -4.11 6.58
C VAL A 52 16.54 -4.06 8.11
N GLY A 53 16.29 -2.89 8.68
CA GLY A 53 16.10 -2.70 10.13
C GLY A 53 14.95 -3.56 10.67
N LEU A 54 13.83 -3.65 9.95
CA LEU A 54 12.70 -4.50 10.33
C LEU A 54 13.04 -5.99 10.27
N ILE A 55 13.80 -6.42 9.25
CA ILE A 55 14.31 -7.80 9.17
C ILE A 55 15.22 -8.10 10.36
N LEU A 56 16.12 -7.18 10.72
CA LEU A 56 17.02 -7.34 11.87
C LEU A 56 16.25 -7.35 13.20
N LEU A 57 15.23 -6.49 13.35
CA LEU A 57 14.36 -6.48 14.51
C LEU A 57 13.60 -7.80 14.65
N ALA A 58 13.01 -8.30 13.57
CA ALA A 58 12.30 -9.58 13.59
C ALA A 58 13.25 -10.76 13.85
N ALA A 59 14.48 -10.72 13.32
CA ALA A 59 15.51 -11.70 13.66
C ALA A 59 15.90 -11.63 15.14
N PHE A 60 15.96 -10.43 15.72
CA PHE A 60 16.19 -10.23 17.14
C PHE A 60 15.03 -10.76 17.99
N GLN A 61 13.77 -10.58 17.56
CA GLN A 61 12.58 -11.15 18.21
C GLN A 61 12.60 -12.69 18.25
N LEU A 62 13.35 -13.36 17.37
CA LEU A 62 13.52 -14.82 17.39
C LEU A 62 14.58 -15.31 18.39
N LEU A 63 15.35 -14.42 19.02
CA LEU A 63 16.37 -14.82 19.98
C LEU A 63 15.73 -15.39 21.26
N PRO A 64 16.26 -16.48 21.81
CA PRO A 64 15.75 -17.05 23.05
C PRO A 64 16.24 -16.22 24.25
N PHE A 65 15.36 -15.39 24.82
CA PHE A 65 15.64 -14.63 26.04
C PHE A 65 14.58 -14.98 27.10
N GLY A 66 14.93 -15.92 27.99
CA GLY A 66 14.08 -16.34 29.10
C GLY A 66 14.50 -17.71 29.65
N ALA A 67 14.83 -17.75 30.95
CA ALA A 67 15.16 -18.99 31.63
C ALA A 67 13.92 -19.88 31.79
N ALA A 68 14.10 -21.18 31.52
CA ALA A 68 13.10 -22.21 31.74
C ALA A 68 12.67 -22.21 33.21
N ASN A 69 11.43 -21.82 33.47
CA ASN A 69 10.67 -22.19 34.65
C ASN A 69 9.21 -22.20 34.22
N ASP A 70 8.75 -23.32 33.66
CA ASP A 70 7.37 -23.77 33.85
C ASP A 70 7.25 -25.23 33.43
N ALA A 71 6.91 -26.05 34.41
CA ALA A 71 6.56 -27.45 34.25
C ALA A 71 5.25 -27.55 33.44
N ASN A 72 5.35 -27.81 32.14
CA ASN A 72 4.18 -28.07 31.30
C ASN A 72 3.87 -29.56 31.24
N LEU A 73 2.57 -29.89 31.34
CA LEU A 73 1.99 -31.24 31.25
C LEU A 73 2.37 -32.04 29.99
N LEU A 74 2.93 -31.41 28.95
CA LEU A 74 3.15 -32.00 27.63
C LEU A 74 4.63 -32.12 27.21
N ASN A 75 5.61 -31.72 28.02
CA ASN A 75 7.05 -31.81 27.69
C ASN A 75 7.42 -31.33 26.27
N ALA A 76 6.64 -30.43 25.68
CA ALA A 76 6.91 -29.85 24.38
C ALA A 76 7.58 -28.48 24.61
N PRO A 77 8.68 -28.17 23.90
CA PRO A 77 9.35 -26.88 24.06
C PRO A 77 8.42 -25.77 23.57
N ILE A 78 7.88 -24.97 24.49
CA ILE A 78 7.35 -23.64 24.16
C ILE A 78 8.55 -22.87 23.62
N SER A 79 8.42 -22.26 22.44
CA SER A 79 9.48 -21.42 21.90
C SER A 79 9.91 -20.39 22.93
N HIS A 80 11.17 -20.43 23.36
CA HIS A 80 11.75 -19.47 24.31
C HIS A 80 12.08 -18.10 23.68
N ALA A 81 11.59 -17.85 22.46
CA ALA A 81 11.85 -16.62 21.72
C ALA A 81 11.12 -15.43 22.35
N LEU A 82 11.62 -14.22 22.11
CA LEU A 82 10.94 -12.98 22.52
C LEU A 82 9.58 -12.81 21.84
N THR A 83 9.41 -13.34 20.63
CA THR A 83 8.12 -13.36 19.93
C THR A 83 7.16 -14.40 20.52
N LEU A 84 5.88 -14.05 20.57
CA LEU A 84 4.79 -14.95 20.96
C LEU A 84 4.52 -16.04 19.91
N ASP A 85 4.93 -15.84 18.65
CA ASP A 85 4.81 -16.84 17.58
C ASP A 85 6.06 -16.85 16.69
N SER A 86 6.96 -17.78 17.02
CA SER A 86 8.21 -17.97 16.27
C SER A 86 8.00 -18.41 14.82
N PHE A 87 6.90 -19.11 14.51
CA PHE A 87 6.65 -19.56 13.13
C PHE A 87 6.15 -18.39 12.28
N ALA A 88 5.19 -17.62 12.79
CA ALA A 88 4.68 -16.42 12.12
C ALA A 88 5.80 -15.39 11.89
N THR A 89 6.63 -15.13 12.91
CA THR A 89 7.76 -14.19 12.78
C THR A 89 8.78 -14.65 11.72
N LYS A 90 9.07 -15.95 11.60
CA LYS A 90 9.93 -16.48 10.52
C LYS A 90 9.32 -16.24 9.14
N LEU A 91 8.01 -16.45 8.99
CA LEU A 91 7.31 -16.19 7.74
C LEU A 91 7.30 -14.69 7.41
N GLY A 92 7.12 -13.83 8.41
CA GLY A 92 7.24 -12.38 8.30
C GLY A 92 8.62 -11.92 7.81
N ILE A 93 9.70 -12.53 8.33
CA ILE A 93 11.06 -12.27 7.83
C ILE A 93 11.19 -12.65 6.36
N ILE A 94 10.71 -13.84 5.96
CA ILE A 94 10.74 -14.28 4.55
C ILE A 94 9.99 -13.28 3.68
N GLN A 95 8.80 -12.84 4.10
CA GLN A 95 8.02 -11.82 3.40
C GLN A 95 8.81 -10.52 3.26
N LEU A 96 9.41 -10.00 4.33
CA LEU A 96 10.21 -8.77 4.27
C LEU A 96 11.43 -8.91 3.35
N VAL A 97 12.11 -10.05 3.35
CA VAL A 97 13.24 -10.33 2.43
C VAL A 97 12.78 -10.34 0.97
N VAL A 98 11.65 -10.98 0.68
CA VAL A 98 11.03 -10.98 -0.67
C VAL A 98 10.71 -9.56 -1.11
N MET A 99 10.12 -8.75 -0.23
CA MET A 99 9.80 -7.35 -0.50
C MET A 99 11.06 -6.50 -0.69
N LEU A 100 12.11 -6.73 0.09
CA LEU A 100 13.39 -6.05 -0.04
C LEU A 100 14.07 -6.35 -1.38
N ILE A 101 14.15 -7.63 -1.78
CA ILE A 101 14.73 -8.02 -3.07
C ILE A 101 13.96 -7.37 -4.22
N PHE A 102 12.63 -7.44 -4.18
CA PHE A 102 11.78 -6.80 -5.18
C PHE A 102 12.00 -5.29 -5.24
N PHE A 103 11.98 -4.61 -4.09
CA PHE A 103 12.13 -3.16 -4.03
C PHE A 103 13.52 -2.69 -4.46
N ALA A 104 14.58 -3.36 -4.01
CA ALA A 104 15.95 -3.10 -4.42
C ALA A 104 16.13 -3.29 -5.94
N SER A 105 15.48 -4.31 -6.52
CA SER A 105 15.48 -4.53 -7.97
C SER A 105 14.76 -3.39 -8.71
N ALA A 106 13.61 -2.93 -8.22
CA ALA A 106 12.85 -1.83 -8.81
C ALA A 106 13.67 -0.53 -8.80
N LEU A 107 14.30 -0.20 -7.67
CA LEU A 107 15.18 0.96 -7.53
C LEU A 107 16.41 0.92 -8.45
N THR A 108 16.96 -0.28 -8.68
CA THR A 108 18.19 -0.45 -9.47
C THR A 108 17.90 -0.47 -10.98
N PHE A 109 16.82 -1.13 -11.40
CA PHE A 109 16.57 -1.40 -12.81
C PHE A 109 15.60 -0.40 -13.47
N ILE A 110 14.77 0.34 -12.72
CA ILE A 110 13.96 1.45 -13.27
C ILE A 110 14.84 2.70 -13.38
N ASN A 111 15.80 2.68 -14.31
CA ASN A 111 16.88 3.66 -14.40
C ASN A 111 16.86 4.53 -15.66
N ASN A 112 15.91 4.32 -16.57
CA ASN A 112 15.78 5.08 -17.81
C ASN A 112 14.31 5.41 -18.12
N GLN A 113 14.11 6.38 -19.01
CA GLN A 113 12.79 6.88 -19.38
C GLN A 113 11.88 5.79 -19.97
N SER A 114 12.44 4.88 -20.79
CA SER A 114 11.67 3.80 -21.42
C SER A 114 11.11 2.84 -20.38
N ARG A 115 11.94 2.39 -19.42
CA ARG A 115 11.51 1.51 -18.33
C ARG A 115 10.51 2.19 -17.40
N LEU A 116 10.73 3.47 -17.09
CA LEU A 116 9.75 4.25 -16.33
C LEU A 116 8.40 4.26 -17.03
N ARG A 117 8.39 4.54 -18.35
CA ARG A 117 7.16 4.57 -19.14
C ARG A 117 6.49 3.20 -19.19
N ILE A 118 7.24 2.12 -19.43
CA ILE A 118 6.71 0.76 -19.46
C ILE A 118 6.03 0.43 -18.13
N VAL A 119 6.73 0.59 -17.00
CA VAL A 119 6.16 0.28 -15.67
C VAL A 119 4.91 1.10 -15.39
N THR A 120 4.96 2.42 -15.61
CA THR A 120 3.79 3.30 -15.41
C THR A 120 2.61 2.88 -16.29
N THR A 121 2.83 2.64 -17.58
CA THR A 121 1.76 2.24 -18.50
C THR A 121 1.20 0.86 -18.15
N THR A 122 2.05 -0.09 -17.79
CA THR A 122 1.63 -1.41 -17.30
C THR A 122 0.75 -1.29 -16.06
N LEU A 123 1.11 -0.45 -15.09
CA LEU A 123 0.31 -0.22 -13.89
C LEU A 123 -1.08 0.36 -14.19
N ILE A 124 -1.17 1.32 -15.13
CA ILE A 124 -2.46 1.92 -15.53
C ILE A 124 -3.34 0.91 -16.25
N ILE A 125 -2.79 0.20 -17.24
CA ILE A 125 -3.52 -0.85 -17.98
C ILE A 125 -3.99 -1.93 -17.02
N PHE A 126 -3.12 -2.37 -16.12
CA PHE A 126 -3.44 -3.36 -15.11
C PHE A 126 -4.55 -2.89 -14.16
N GLY A 127 -4.51 -1.63 -13.72
CA GLY A 127 -5.57 -1.02 -12.90
C GLY A 127 -6.92 -1.01 -13.62
N CYS A 128 -6.96 -0.60 -14.89
CA CYS A 128 -8.18 -0.66 -15.70
C CYS A 128 -8.69 -2.09 -15.87
N ALA A 129 -7.82 -3.05 -16.16
CA ALA A 129 -8.20 -4.46 -16.31
C ALA A 129 -8.79 -5.03 -15.00
N MET A 130 -8.15 -4.73 -13.87
CA MET A 130 -8.64 -5.14 -12.55
C MET A 130 -9.95 -4.44 -12.16
N ALA A 131 -10.15 -3.19 -12.56
CA ALA A 131 -11.40 -2.47 -12.37
C ALA A 131 -12.55 -3.09 -13.17
N VAL A 132 -12.34 -3.38 -14.46
CA VAL A 132 -13.34 -4.08 -15.30
C VAL A 132 -13.64 -5.46 -14.73
N PHE A 133 -12.60 -6.24 -14.41
CA PHE A 133 -12.77 -7.57 -13.83
C PHE A 133 -13.56 -7.52 -12.51
N GLY A 134 -13.23 -6.60 -11.62
CA GLY A 134 -13.93 -6.42 -10.35
C GLY A 134 -15.40 -6.02 -10.52
N LEU A 135 -15.71 -5.13 -11.46
CA LEU A 135 -17.08 -4.74 -11.75
C LEU A 135 -17.89 -5.91 -12.35
N ILE A 136 -17.31 -6.67 -13.29
CA ILE A 136 -17.96 -7.85 -13.86
C ILE A 136 -18.25 -8.88 -12.76
N GLN A 137 -17.27 -9.16 -11.89
CA GLN A 137 -17.47 -10.06 -10.76
C GLN A 137 -18.58 -9.56 -9.82
N PHE A 138 -18.54 -8.29 -9.43
CA PHE A 138 -19.51 -7.68 -8.51
C PHE A 138 -20.95 -7.78 -9.02
N PHE A 139 -21.19 -7.54 -10.32
CA PHE A 139 -22.53 -7.62 -10.91
C PHE A 139 -22.98 -9.03 -11.26
N SER A 140 -22.06 -10.00 -11.33
CA SER A 140 -22.39 -11.39 -11.69
C SER A 140 -22.60 -12.25 -10.45
N ASP A 141 -21.59 -12.32 -9.57
CA ASP A 141 -21.64 -13.06 -8.31
C ASP A 141 -20.69 -12.37 -7.30
N PRO A 142 -21.20 -11.44 -6.47
CA PRO A 142 -20.35 -10.66 -5.56
C PRO A 142 -19.75 -11.49 -4.41
N ALA A 143 -20.26 -12.69 -4.15
CA ALA A 143 -19.80 -13.54 -3.04
C ALA A 143 -18.54 -14.35 -3.41
N LYS A 144 -18.28 -14.57 -4.70
CA LYS A 144 -17.21 -15.47 -5.15
C LYS A 144 -16.09 -14.75 -5.88
N ILE A 145 -14.87 -15.13 -5.55
CA ILE A 145 -13.67 -14.77 -6.29
C ILE A 145 -13.53 -15.73 -7.48
N TYR A 146 -13.36 -15.18 -8.69
CA TYR A 146 -13.29 -15.95 -9.93
C TYR A 146 -14.47 -16.91 -10.14
N TRP A 147 -15.65 -16.62 -9.57
CA TRP A 147 -16.84 -17.49 -9.58
C TRP A 147 -16.66 -18.87 -8.95
N VAL A 148 -15.54 -19.12 -8.27
CA VAL A 148 -15.18 -20.44 -7.75
C VAL A 148 -15.01 -20.42 -6.23
N ARG A 149 -14.30 -19.43 -5.69
CA ARG A 149 -13.93 -19.41 -4.26
C ARG A 149 -14.78 -18.41 -3.50
N GLU A 150 -15.58 -18.91 -2.57
CA GLU A 150 -16.26 -18.09 -1.56
C GLU A 150 -15.37 -18.01 -0.31
N PRO A 151 -14.84 -16.84 0.05
CA PRO A 151 -13.97 -16.71 1.21
C PRO A 151 -14.80 -16.75 2.51
N PHE A 152 -14.28 -17.45 3.51
CA PHE A 152 -14.91 -17.51 4.83
C PHE A 152 -14.81 -16.15 5.53
N GLN A 153 -15.94 -15.62 6.01
CA GLN A 153 -16.02 -14.39 6.81
C GLN A 153 -15.33 -13.15 6.18
N ALA A 154 -15.29 -13.06 4.86
CA ALA A 154 -14.74 -11.91 4.15
C ALA A 154 -15.63 -11.51 2.97
N ASN A 155 -15.58 -10.22 2.62
CA ASN A 155 -16.29 -9.70 1.46
C ASN A 155 -15.28 -9.50 0.31
N PRO A 156 -15.28 -10.36 -0.71
CA PRO A 156 -14.32 -10.24 -1.80
C PRO A 156 -14.68 -9.10 -2.76
N PHE A 157 -13.68 -8.65 -3.52
CA PHE A 157 -13.89 -7.80 -4.69
C PHE A 157 -12.76 -8.02 -5.69
N ALA A 158 -13.11 -8.26 -6.96
CA ALA A 158 -12.16 -8.73 -7.96
C ALA A 158 -11.39 -9.94 -7.40
N SER A 159 -10.07 -9.97 -7.61
CA SER A 159 -9.22 -11.04 -7.10
C SER A 159 -8.95 -10.97 -5.60
N PHE A 160 -9.34 -9.93 -4.86
CA PHE A 160 -9.00 -9.80 -3.44
C PHE A 160 -10.04 -10.46 -2.55
N VAL A 161 -9.55 -11.12 -1.49
CA VAL A 161 -10.38 -11.67 -0.40
C VAL A 161 -11.09 -10.57 0.38
N ASN A 162 -10.45 -9.40 0.54
CA ASN A 162 -11.03 -8.23 1.20
C ASN A 162 -11.22 -7.07 0.20
N LYS A 163 -12.47 -6.63 0.02
CA LYS A 163 -12.86 -5.51 -0.85
C LYS A 163 -12.16 -4.19 -0.50
N HIS A 164 -11.85 -3.95 0.78
CA HIS A 164 -11.14 -2.75 1.21
C HIS A 164 -9.69 -2.76 0.72
N HIS A 165 -9.05 -3.94 0.64
CA HIS A 165 -7.70 -4.07 0.11
C HIS A 165 -7.67 -3.84 -1.41
N PHE A 166 -8.69 -4.29 -2.14
CA PHE A 166 -8.86 -3.93 -3.55
C PHE A 166 -9.07 -2.42 -3.73
N ALA A 167 -9.84 -1.78 -2.85
CA ALA A 167 -10.01 -0.32 -2.86
C ALA A 167 -8.66 0.39 -2.69
N GLY A 168 -7.78 -0.12 -1.83
CA GLY A 168 -6.39 0.33 -1.68
C GLY A 168 -5.57 0.22 -2.97
N LEU A 169 -5.70 -0.88 -3.72
CA LEU A 169 -5.07 -1.02 -5.04
C LEU A 169 -5.57 0.05 -6.02
N MET A 170 -6.89 0.19 -6.14
CA MET A 170 -7.50 1.20 -7.03
C MET A 170 -7.08 2.61 -6.64
N LEU A 171 -6.95 2.90 -5.34
CA LEU A 171 -6.52 4.21 -4.83
C LEU A 171 -5.11 4.53 -5.29
N MET A 172 -4.18 3.60 -5.14
CA MET A 172 -2.78 3.77 -5.56
C MET A 172 -2.67 3.98 -7.08
N LEU A 173 -3.34 3.17 -7.89
CA LEU A 173 -3.26 3.22 -9.36
C LEU A 173 -4.00 4.44 -9.95
N THR A 174 -5.13 4.82 -9.35
CA THR A 174 -5.83 6.06 -9.70
C THR A 174 -4.97 7.28 -9.39
N SER A 175 -4.29 7.30 -8.24
CA SER A 175 -3.38 8.39 -7.84
C SER A 175 -2.22 8.56 -8.81
N LEU A 176 -1.61 7.46 -9.26
CA LEU A 176 -0.57 7.48 -10.29
C LEU A 176 -1.06 8.16 -11.58
N THR A 177 -2.28 7.80 -12.01
CA THR A 177 -2.90 8.33 -13.23
C THR A 177 -3.28 9.80 -13.09
N LEU A 178 -3.80 10.21 -11.92
CA LEU A 178 -4.09 11.60 -11.59
C LEU A 178 -2.83 12.48 -11.65
N GLY A 179 -1.69 11.99 -11.16
CA GLY A 179 -0.42 12.72 -11.26
C GLY A 179 0.01 13.03 -12.71
N LEU A 180 -0.23 12.11 -13.64
CA LEU A 180 0.03 12.32 -15.07
C LEU A 180 -0.90 13.39 -15.68
N ILE A 181 -2.17 13.41 -15.28
CA ILE A 181 -3.15 14.41 -15.72
C ILE A 181 -2.77 15.79 -15.17
N TYR A 182 -2.50 15.90 -13.86
CA TYR A 182 -2.19 17.16 -13.19
C TYR A 182 -0.90 17.81 -13.72
N SER A 183 0.12 17.01 -13.97
CA SER A 183 1.41 17.50 -14.48
C SER A 183 1.41 17.88 -15.97
N LYS A 184 0.29 17.66 -16.67
CA LYS A 184 0.17 17.77 -18.14
C LYS A 184 1.29 17.02 -18.85
N SER A 185 1.56 15.81 -18.35
CA SER A 185 2.70 14.99 -18.75
C SER A 185 2.59 14.44 -20.18
N LEU A 186 1.37 14.27 -20.66
CA LEU A 186 1.05 13.69 -21.97
C LEU A 186 0.32 14.75 -22.80
N GLY A 187 0.40 14.64 -24.13
CA GLY A 187 -0.30 15.53 -25.03
C GLY A 187 -1.82 15.48 -24.84
N ASN A 188 -2.51 16.53 -25.27
CA ASN A 188 -3.95 16.67 -25.10
C ASN A 188 -4.75 15.51 -25.72
N GLU A 189 -4.19 14.85 -26.74
CA GLU A 189 -4.75 13.70 -27.42
C GLU A 189 -4.87 12.45 -26.53
N LYS A 190 -3.96 12.27 -25.55
CA LYS A 190 -3.99 11.11 -24.64
C LYS A 190 -4.76 11.39 -23.35
N ARG A 191 -5.10 12.66 -23.10
CA ARG A 191 -5.79 13.08 -21.87
C ARG A 191 -7.15 12.41 -21.68
N PRO A 192 -8.01 12.24 -22.71
CA PRO A 192 -9.28 11.51 -22.56
C PRO A 192 -9.10 10.07 -22.08
N LEU A 193 -8.07 9.37 -22.56
CA LEU A 193 -7.78 7.99 -22.15
C LEU A 193 -7.40 7.90 -20.67
N LEU A 194 -6.62 8.86 -20.16
CA LEU A 194 -6.27 8.91 -18.74
C LEU A 194 -7.48 9.24 -17.87
N ILE A 195 -8.34 10.15 -18.34
CA ILE A 195 -9.59 10.49 -17.63
C ILE A 195 -10.49 9.25 -17.59
N PHE A 196 -10.66 8.54 -18.70
CA PHE A 196 -11.40 7.29 -18.74
C PHE A 196 -10.84 6.26 -17.74
N ALA A 197 -9.51 6.09 -17.69
CA ALA A 197 -8.86 5.20 -16.73
C ALA A 197 -9.14 5.60 -15.27
N VAL A 198 -9.04 6.89 -14.94
CA VAL A 198 -9.36 7.41 -13.59
C VAL A 198 -10.82 7.17 -13.23
N VAL A 199 -11.75 7.45 -14.16
CA VAL A 199 -13.19 7.25 -13.93
C VAL A 199 -13.48 5.77 -13.73
N LEU A 200 -12.96 4.90 -14.58
CA LEU A 200 -13.17 3.45 -14.50
C LEU A 200 -12.65 2.87 -13.17
N MET A 201 -11.42 3.19 -12.78
CA MET A 201 -10.85 2.75 -11.50
C MET A 201 -11.57 3.38 -10.30
N GLY A 202 -11.98 4.64 -10.42
CA GLY A 202 -12.77 5.34 -9.40
C GLY A 202 -14.16 4.73 -9.20
N VAL A 203 -14.85 4.36 -10.28
CA VAL A 203 -16.14 3.65 -10.21
C VAL A 203 -15.95 2.31 -9.52
N ALA A 204 -14.98 1.49 -9.92
CA ALA A 204 -14.69 0.21 -9.25
C ALA A 204 -14.39 0.41 -7.76
N MET A 205 -13.62 1.44 -7.39
CA MET A 205 -13.36 1.80 -5.99
C MET A 205 -14.64 2.14 -5.23
N VAL A 206 -15.57 2.91 -5.80
CA VAL A 206 -16.84 3.26 -5.15
C VAL A 206 -17.68 2.02 -4.87
N PHE A 207 -17.74 1.07 -5.81
CA PHE A 207 -18.47 -0.19 -5.65
C PHE A 207 -17.91 -1.10 -4.55
N THR A 208 -16.68 -0.88 -4.07
CA THR A 208 -16.17 -1.57 -2.88
C THR A 208 -16.85 -1.12 -1.58
N ALA A 209 -17.59 0.00 -1.60
CA ALA A 209 -18.14 0.65 -0.41
C ALA A 209 -17.11 0.95 0.70
N SER A 210 -15.82 1.09 0.33
CA SER A 210 -14.73 1.39 1.27
C SER A 210 -14.66 2.88 1.60
N ARG A 211 -15.30 3.29 2.70
CA ARG A 211 -15.31 4.70 3.18
C ARG A 211 -13.89 5.22 3.41
N GLY A 212 -13.02 4.38 3.97
CA GLY A 212 -11.60 4.72 4.17
C GLY A 212 -10.89 5.03 2.85
N ALA A 213 -11.24 4.35 1.74
CA ALA A 213 -10.63 4.62 0.44
C ALA A 213 -11.11 5.96 -0.14
N LEU A 214 -12.40 6.30 0.02
CA LEU A 214 -12.95 7.60 -0.40
C LEU A 214 -12.32 8.77 0.37
N VAL A 215 -12.19 8.65 1.69
CA VAL A 215 -11.49 9.64 2.53
C VAL A 215 -10.03 9.77 2.11
N SER A 216 -9.38 8.65 1.79
CA SER A 216 -7.99 8.66 1.33
C SER A 216 -7.83 9.32 -0.04
N LEU A 217 -8.82 9.19 -0.93
CA LEU A 217 -8.84 9.89 -2.21
C LEU A 217 -8.91 11.42 -2.01
N LEU A 218 -9.62 11.92 -0.99
CA LEU A 218 -9.56 13.34 -0.62
C LEU A 218 -8.15 13.74 -0.19
N GLY A 219 -7.50 12.91 0.62
CA GLY A 219 -6.10 13.10 1.02
C GLY A 219 -5.15 13.16 -0.18
N VAL A 220 -5.36 12.30 -1.18
CA VAL A 220 -4.62 12.30 -2.46
C VAL A 220 -4.83 13.62 -3.21
N LEU A 221 -6.07 14.09 -3.36
CA LEU A 221 -6.37 15.34 -4.06
C LEU A 221 -5.81 16.56 -3.31
N ALA A 222 -5.91 16.56 -1.98
CA ALA A 222 -5.31 17.58 -1.12
C ALA A 222 -3.79 17.60 -1.27
N PHE A 223 -3.13 16.44 -1.23
CA PHE A 223 -1.69 16.35 -1.42
C PHE A 223 -1.26 16.82 -2.81
N LEU A 224 -1.96 16.39 -3.88
CA LEU A 224 -1.70 16.84 -5.25
C LEU A 224 -1.78 18.36 -5.38
N THR A 225 -2.80 18.98 -4.78
CA THR A 225 -3.02 20.42 -4.85
C THR A 225 -1.98 21.20 -4.03
N LEU A 226 -1.69 20.77 -2.81
CA LEU A 226 -0.66 21.37 -1.94
C LEU A 226 0.75 21.26 -2.54
N ALA A 227 1.12 20.11 -3.11
CA ALA A 227 2.41 19.92 -3.77
C ALA A 227 2.56 20.83 -5.01
N ASN A 228 1.48 21.10 -5.75
CA ASN A 228 1.49 22.04 -6.87
C ASN A 228 1.44 23.51 -6.46
N LEU A 229 0.86 23.85 -5.30
CA LEU A 229 0.89 25.22 -4.76
C LEU A 229 2.28 25.57 -4.21
N SER A 230 2.93 24.60 -3.56
CA SER A 230 4.26 24.79 -2.95
C SER A 230 5.37 24.93 -4.00
N ARG A 231 5.14 24.42 -5.22
CA ARG A 231 6.08 24.54 -6.32
C ARG A 231 5.93 25.95 -6.95
N ARG A 232 6.90 26.83 -6.66
CA ARG A 232 7.05 28.15 -7.29
C ARG A 232 7.32 27.99 -8.78
N GLU A 233 6.29 27.79 -9.59
CA GLU A 233 6.38 28.02 -11.03
C GLU A 233 6.26 29.53 -11.29
N SER A 234 7.32 30.09 -11.87
CA SER A 234 7.48 31.51 -12.23
C SER A 234 6.59 31.93 -13.42
N GLU A 235 5.31 31.56 -13.41
CA GLU A 235 4.35 31.93 -14.46
C GLU A 235 3.06 32.51 -13.84
N ASN A 236 2.92 33.84 -13.94
CA ASN A 236 1.73 34.68 -13.75
C ASN A 236 0.69 34.24 -12.69
N SER A 237 0.94 34.67 -11.45
CA SER A 237 0.36 34.18 -10.20
C SER A 237 -1.11 34.52 -9.90
N ASN A 238 -1.83 35.34 -10.69
CA ASN A 238 -3.17 35.82 -10.27
C ASN A 238 -4.39 35.10 -10.88
N LYS A 239 -4.24 34.29 -11.94
CA LYS A 239 -5.39 33.55 -12.54
C LYS A 239 -5.52 32.09 -12.09
N THR A 240 -4.56 31.58 -11.33
CA THR A 240 -4.40 30.14 -11.07
C THR A 240 -5.00 29.69 -9.72
N PHE A 241 -5.24 30.60 -8.78
CA PHE A 241 -5.74 30.26 -7.45
C PHE A 241 -7.23 29.87 -7.48
N GLY A 242 -8.07 30.64 -8.19
CA GLY A 242 -9.51 30.34 -8.34
C GLY A 242 -9.79 29.01 -9.06
N GLY A 243 -9.03 28.70 -10.12
CA GLY A 243 -9.13 27.41 -10.82
C GLY A 243 -8.67 26.21 -9.99
N LYS A 244 -7.68 26.41 -9.10
CA LYS A 244 -7.22 25.37 -8.16
C LYS A 244 -8.22 25.15 -7.02
N LEU A 245 -8.85 26.21 -6.52
CA LEU A 245 -9.92 26.13 -5.51
C LEU A 245 -11.18 25.46 -6.08
N LEU A 246 -11.51 25.70 -7.34
CA LEU A 246 -12.60 25.02 -8.05
C LEU A 246 -12.32 23.52 -8.30
N LEU A 247 -11.07 23.11 -8.50
CA LEU A 247 -10.71 21.69 -8.59
C LEU A 247 -10.78 20.99 -7.21
N ILE A 248 -10.39 21.68 -6.14
CA ILE A 248 -10.56 21.19 -4.76
C ILE A 248 -12.05 21.10 -4.42
N GLY A 249 -12.81 22.17 -4.70
CA GLY A 249 -14.25 22.22 -4.47
C GLY A 249 -15.03 21.22 -5.32
N GLY A 250 -14.64 21.04 -6.58
CA GLY A 250 -15.22 20.05 -7.50
C GLY A 250 -14.88 18.60 -7.12
N GLY A 251 -13.64 18.35 -6.68
CA GLY A 251 -13.25 17.04 -6.14
C GLY A 251 -13.98 16.71 -4.85
N LEU A 252 -14.10 17.70 -3.95
CA LEU A 252 -14.83 17.57 -2.70
C LEU A 252 -16.33 17.34 -2.93
N SER A 253 -16.95 18.06 -3.87
CA SER A 253 -18.38 17.88 -4.18
C SER A 253 -18.67 16.53 -4.84
N VAL A 254 -17.85 16.08 -5.79
CA VAL A 254 -17.97 14.72 -6.37
C VAL A 254 -17.81 13.67 -5.27
N ILE A 255 -16.86 13.83 -4.35
CA ILE A 255 -16.66 12.86 -3.27
C ILE A 255 -17.77 12.92 -2.21
N LEU A 256 -18.31 14.10 -1.89
CA LEU A 256 -19.49 14.21 -1.01
C LEU A 256 -20.73 13.56 -1.65
N ILE A 257 -20.89 13.67 -2.97
CA ILE A 257 -21.93 12.96 -3.73
C ILE A 257 -21.68 11.45 -3.69
N LEU A 258 -20.44 10.99 -3.90
CA LEU A 258 -20.09 9.57 -3.84
C LEU A 258 -20.23 9.00 -2.42
N LEU A 259 -19.81 9.74 -1.39
CA LEU A 259 -19.94 9.38 0.01
C LEU A 259 -21.42 9.34 0.40
N GLY A 260 -22.19 10.36 0.03
CA GLY A 260 -23.65 10.39 0.16
C GLY A 260 -24.30 9.20 -0.54
N GLY A 261 -23.88 8.87 -1.77
CA GLY A 261 -24.32 7.69 -2.51
C GLY A 261 -24.02 6.37 -1.80
N THR A 262 -22.81 6.20 -1.24
CA THR A 262 -22.47 5.00 -0.45
C THR A 262 -23.25 4.90 0.85
N LEU A 263 -23.55 6.03 1.49
CA LEU A 263 -24.40 6.08 2.70
C LEU A 263 -25.87 5.79 2.36
N PHE A 264 -26.34 6.24 1.19
CA PHE A 264 -27.72 6.03 0.74
C PHE A 264 -27.95 4.61 0.22
N LEU A 265 -26.97 4.02 -0.46
CA LEU A 265 -27.05 2.66 -1.01
C LEU A 265 -26.75 1.55 0.01
N GLY A 266 -26.18 1.85 1.18
CA GLY A 266 -25.79 0.82 2.16
C GLY A 266 -25.66 1.24 3.63
N GLY A 267 -26.19 2.39 4.03
CA GLY A 267 -25.91 3.00 5.34
C GLY A 267 -27.06 3.11 6.35
N GLY A 268 -28.32 2.87 5.96
CA GLY A 268 -29.47 3.02 6.87
C GLY A 268 -29.36 2.18 8.15
N ASP A 269 -29.00 0.90 8.02
CA ASP A 269 -28.99 -0.01 9.17
C ASP A 269 -27.62 -0.18 9.84
N SER A 270 -26.54 0.29 9.20
CA SER A 270 -25.16 0.04 9.63
C SER A 270 -24.62 1.16 10.54
N VAL A 271 -25.10 2.39 10.37
CA VAL A 271 -24.71 3.54 11.21
C VAL A 271 -25.40 3.48 12.57
N LEU A 272 -26.67 3.06 12.62
CA LEU A 272 -27.38 2.85 13.87
C LEU A 272 -26.76 1.71 14.70
N ARG A 273 -26.36 0.60 14.04
CA ARG A 273 -25.75 -0.57 14.69
C ARG A 273 -24.34 -0.35 15.22
N GLY A 274 -23.56 0.55 14.62
CA GLY A 274 -22.21 0.90 15.09
C GLY A 274 -22.18 1.86 16.29
N VAL A 275 -23.29 2.56 16.58
CA VAL A 275 -23.43 3.50 17.70
C VAL A 275 -24.17 2.86 18.88
N THR A 276 -25.01 1.85 18.63
CA THR A 276 -25.57 1.03 19.69
C THR A 276 -24.48 0.13 20.26
N LEU A 277 -24.09 0.35 21.51
CA LEU A 277 -23.23 -0.52 22.34
C LEU A 277 -23.84 -1.92 22.60
N GLY A 278 -24.83 -2.34 21.81
CA GLY A 278 -25.58 -3.58 21.95
C GLY A 278 -25.63 -4.34 20.63
N ALA A 279 -24.98 -5.51 20.63
CA ALA A 279 -25.36 -6.72 19.91
C ALA A 279 -25.76 -6.58 18.43
N GLY A 280 -24.76 -6.46 17.56
CA GLY A 280 -24.82 -7.00 16.21
C GLY A 280 -23.58 -7.87 15.97
N GLN A 281 -23.64 -9.14 16.36
CA GLN A 281 -22.52 -10.11 16.25
C GLN A 281 -22.18 -10.51 14.80
N ASP A 282 -22.81 -9.90 13.79
CA ASP A 282 -22.79 -10.39 12.42
C ASP A 282 -21.88 -9.58 11.46
N ASP A 283 -21.25 -8.49 11.92
CA ASP A 283 -20.34 -7.69 11.07
C ASP A 283 -19.04 -7.31 11.80
N ILE A 284 -17.96 -8.01 11.46
CA ILE A 284 -16.58 -7.78 11.92
C ILE A 284 -16.15 -6.32 11.70
N SER A 285 -16.76 -5.61 10.73
CA SER A 285 -16.45 -4.20 10.43
C SER A 285 -16.88 -3.22 11.51
N ASN A 286 -17.84 -3.58 12.37
CA ASN A 286 -18.40 -2.70 13.40
C ASN A 286 -17.71 -2.81 14.77
N GLY A 287 -16.81 -3.78 14.95
CA GLY A 287 -16.08 -4.01 16.22
C GLY A 287 -14.78 -3.24 16.40
N ARG A 288 -14.43 -2.33 15.49
CA ARG A 288 -13.08 -1.72 15.43
C ARG A 288 -12.66 -0.97 16.69
N LEU A 289 -13.59 -0.32 17.40
CA LEU A 289 -13.29 0.36 18.66
C LEU A 289 -12.80 -0.63 19.73
N HIS A 290 -13.44 -1.79 19.83
CA HIS A 290 -13.00 -2.87 20.70
C HIS A 290 -11.63 -3.39 20.26
N PHE A 291 -11.44 -3.66 18.96
CA PHE A 291 -10.16 -4.14 18.45
C PHE A 291 -9.01 -3.18 18.78
N TRP A 292 -9.25 -1.87 18.66
CA TRP A 292 -8.25 -0.85 18.97
C TRP A 292 -7.98 -0.75 20.47
N ALA A 293 -9.00 -0.83 21.32
CA ALA A 293 -8.82 -0.84 22.77
C ALA A 293 -7.98 -2.04 23.22
N THR A 294 -8.33 -3.26 22.78
CA THR A 294 -7.56 -4.48 23.03
C THR A 294 -6.13 -4.36 22.49
N THR A 295 -5.95 -3.78 21.29
CA THR A 295 -4.62 -3.57 20.72
C THR A 295 -3.76 -2.60 21.54
N LEU A 296 -4.37 -1.57 22.12
CA LEU A 296 -3.67 -0.62 23.00
C LEU A 296 -3.19 -1.28 24.31
N GLU A 297 -3.93 -2.26 24.83
CA GLU A 297 -3.48 -3.08 25.97
C GLU A 297 -2.25 -3.92 25.60
N ILE A 298 -2.27 -4.57 24.42
CA ILE A 298 -1.10 -5.32 23.90
C ILE A 298 0.13 -4.40 23.78
N ILE A 299 -0.05 -3.20 23.23
CA ILE A 299 1.03 -2.20 23.07
C ILE A 299 1.56 -1.75 24.44
N ARG A 300 0.65 -1.53 25.41
CA ARG A 300 1.02 -1.10 26.77
C ARG A 300 1.92 -2.13 27.46
N ASP A 301 1.64 -3.41 27.27
CA ASP A 301 2.40 -4.49 27.90
C ASP A 301 3.70 -4.82 27.14
N ASN A 302 3.76 -4.52 25.84
CA ASN A 302 4.91 -4.85 24.97
C ASN A 302 5.46 -3.63 24.20
N PRO A 303 5.80 -2.50 24.85
CA PRO A 303 5.96 -1.21 24.16
C PRO A 303 7.24 -1.10 23.31
N ILE A 304 8.33 -1.78 23.70
CA ILE A 304 9.65 -1.55 23.08
C ILE A 304 9.80 -2.37 21.79
N LEU A 305 9.67 -3.69 21.92
CA LEU A 305 9.91 -4.65 20.83
C LEU A 305 8.61 -5.24 20.25
N GLY A 306 7.46 -4.95 20.84
CA GLY A 306 6.20 -5.58 20.46
C GLY A 306 6.16 -7.07 20.79
N VAL A 307 5.07 -7.71 20.37
CA VAL A 307 4.81 -9.15 20.62
C VAL A 307 5.47 -10.09 19.61
N GLY A 308 6.09 -9.55 18.56
CA GLY A 308 6.61 -10.32 17.44
C GLY A 308 5.97 -9.95 16.11
N LEU A 309 6.77 -9.78 15.06
CA LEU A 309 6.29 -9.58 13.70
C LEU A 309 5.35 -10.72 13.29
N GLU A 310 4.18 -10.39 12.73
CA GLU A 310 3.11 -11.31 12.34
C GLU A 310 2.44 -12.08 13.51
N ALA A 311 2.81 -11.82 14.77
CA ALA A 311 2.27 -12.54 15.93
C ALA A 311 0.98 -11.92 16.51
N PHE A 312 0.40 -10.91 15.85
CA PHE A 312 -0.75 -10.17 16.36
C PHE A 312 -1.94 -11.06 16.70
N GLY A 313 -2.35 -11.99 15.83
CA GLY A 313 -3.53 -12.82 16.08
C GLY A 313 -3.41 -13.68 17.34
N VAL A 314 -2.19 -14.19 17.61
CA VAL A 314 -1.90 -14.96 18.84
C VAL A 314 -1.90 -14.06 20.07
N ALA A 315 -1.33 -12.86 19.96
CA ALA A 315 -1.36 -11.88 21.04
C ALA A 315 -2.79 -11.45 21.36
N TYR A 316 -3.55 -11.05 20.34
CA TYR A 316 -4.91 -10.55 20.45
C TYR A 316 -5.82 -11.53 21.17
N THR A 317 -5.73 -12.82 20.86
CA THR A 317 -6.53 -13.87 21.51
C THR A 317 -6.36 -13.91 23.04
N LYS A 318 -5.21 -13.48 23.59
CA LYS A 318 -4.97 -13.44 25.04
C LYS A 318 -5.65 -12.27 25.74
N TYR A 319 -5.90 -11.18 25.01
CA TYR A 319 -6.48 -9.94 25.55
C TYR A 319 -7.96 -9.79 25.20
N ASP A 320 -8.42 -10.46 24.15
CA ASP A 320 -9.80 -10.34 23.68
C ASP A 320 -10.80 -10.87 24.72
N THR A 321 -11.76 -10.02 25.08
CA THR A 321 -12.83 -10.33 26.04
C THR A 321 -14.13 -10.75 25.38
N TRP A 322 -14.18 -10.76 24.04
CA TRP A 322 -15.34 -11.21 23.28
C TRP A 322 -15.43 -12.75 23.21
N SER A 323 -16.56 -13.24 22.71
CA SER A 323 -16.93 -14.67 22.72
C SER A 323 -15.98 -15.60 21.95
N GLY A 324 -14.99 -15.07 21.23
CA GLY A 324 -14.07 -15.86 20.39
C GLY A 324 -14.70 -16.49 19.16
N ILE A 325 -15.97 -16.16 18.84
CA ILE A 325 -16.68 -16.65 17.64
C ILE A 325 -15.94 -16.25 16.35
N TYR A 326 -15.27 -15.10 16.38
CA TYR A 326 -14.41 -14.62 15.30
C TYR A 326 -12.97 -14.60 15.77
N ARG A 327 -12.08 -15.12 14.92
CA ARG A 327 -10.64 -15.01 15.12
C ARG A 327 -10.14 -13.73 14.47
N ILE A 328 -9.73 -12.77 15.29
CA ILE A 328 -9.20 -11.49 14.82
C ILE A 328 -7.71 -11.63 14.54
N GLU A 329 -7.36 -11.63 13.25
CA GLU A 329 -5.96 -11.72 12.82
C GLU A 329 -5.25 -10.36 12.75
N ARG A 330 -6.02 -9.26 12.74
CA ARG A 330 -5.50 -7.89 12.54
C ARG A 330 -6.32 -6.83 13.25
N ALA A 331 -5.66 -5.74 13.65
CA ALA A 331 -6.29 -4.62 14.37
C ALA A 331 -7.23 -3.76 13.52
N HIS A 332 -7.36 -3.98 12.21
CA HIS A 332 -8.14 -3.10 11.32
C HIS A 332 -7.67 -1.62 11.34
N ASN A 333 -6.40 -1.43 11.70
CA ASN A 333 -5.61 -0.21 11.66
C ASN A 333 -4.15 -0.65 11.58
N GLU A 334 -3.51 -0.39 10.44
CA GLU A 334 -2.15 -0.83 10.14
C GLU A 334 -1.15 -0.33 11.19
N TYR A 335 -1.31 0.92 11.66
CA TYR A 335 -0.38 1.54 12.60
C TYR A 335 -0.46 0.91 13.99
N LEU A 336 -1.68 0.65 14.48
CA LEU A 336 -1.87 -0.04 15.76
C LEU A 336 -1.38 -1.49 15.69
N ASN A 337 -1.69 -2.20 14.60
CA ASN A 337 -1.21 -3.57 14.39
C ASN A 337 0.31 -3.61 14.39
N PHE A 338 0.95 -2.74 13.60
CA PHE A 338 2.39 -2.73 13.46
C PHE A 338 3.10 -2.31 14.75
N LEU A 339 2.55 -1.34 15.47
CA LEU A 339 3.08 -0.92 16.77
C LEU A 339 2.95 -2.04 17.82
N ALA A 340 1.86 -2.81 17.81
CA ALA A 340 1.70 -3.98 18.69
C ALA A 340 2.72 -5.08 18.37
N GLU A 341 2.97 -5.38 17.09
CA GLU A 341 3.87 -6.44 16.66
C GLU A 341 5.35 -6.10 16.83
N THR A 342 5.74 -4.84 16.67
CA THR A 342 7.15 -4.43 16.57
C THR A 342 7.59 -3.40 17.60
N GLY A 343 6.65 -2.88 18.40
CA GLY A 343 6.90 -1.84 19.39
C GLY A 343 7.38 -0.53 18.77
N PHE A 344 7.79 0.40 19.63
CA PHE A 344 8.28 1.72 19.20
C PHE A 344 9.54 1.62 18.33
N VAL A 345 10.35 0.57 18.47
CA VAL A 345 11.54 0.36 17.63
C VAL A 345 11.14 0.14 16.18
N GLY A 346 10.21 -0.79 15.90
CA GLY A 346 9.74 -1.02 14.55
C GLY A 346 8.94 0.16 14.00
N PHE A 347 8.10 0.78 14.83
CA PHE A 347 7.33 1.95 14.43
C PHE A 347 8.22 3.12 13.98
N ALA A 348 9.32 3.38 14.69
CA ALA A 348 10.30 4.39 14.30
C ALA A 348 10.94 4.09 12.93
N LEU A 349 11.16 2.82 12.58
CA LEU A 349 11.66 2.42 11.26
C LEU A 349 10.65 2.75 10.16
N ILE A 350 9.36 2.44 10.34
CA ILE A 350 8.32 2.81 9.37
C ILE A 350 8.20 4.33 9.23
N VAL A 351 8.19 5.08 10.33
CA VAL A 351 8.18 6.56 10.27
C VAL A 351 9.40 7.06 9.51
N GLY A 352 10.59 6.49 9.76
CA GLY A 352 11.81 6.78 9.01
C GLY A 352 11.66 6.52 7.51
N PHE A 353 11.07 5.39 7.12
CA PHE A 353 10.77 5.08 5.71
C PHE A 353 9.88 6.14 5.07
N ILE A 354 8.78 6.51 5.74
CA ILE A 354 7.82 7.51 5.23
C ILE A 354 8.50 8.88 5.08
N VAL A 355 9.29 9.31 6.06
CA VAL A 355 10.01 10.59 6.02
C VAL A 355 11.02 10.61 4.86
N ILE A 356 11.80 9.55 4.69
CA ILE A 356 12.76 9.44 3.57
C ILE A 356 12.02 9.45 2.23
N LEU A 357 10.90 8.72 2.12
CA LEU A 357 10.10 8.64 0.90
C LEU A 357 9.54 10.01 0.50
N LEU A 358 8.93 10.73 1.44
CA LEU A 358 8.38 12.06 1.19
C LEU A 358 9.49 13.06 0.85
N ARG A 359 10.59 13.06 1.60
CA ARG A 359 11.74 13.95 1.35
C ARG A 359 12.33 13.73 -0.04
N ASP A 360 12.66 12.47 -0.38
CA ASP A 360 13.35 12.15 -1.63
C ASP A 360 12.40 12.28 -2.83
N GLY A 361 11.14 11.88 -2.67
CA GLY A 361 10.11 12.06 -3.70
C GLY A 361 9.82 13.53 -4.00
N LEU A 362 9.66 14.37 -2.96
CA LEU A 362 9.46 15.81 -3.14
C LEU A 362 10.71 16.48 -3.74
N ARG A 363 11.92 16.03 -3.39
CA ARG A 363 13.16 16.49 -4.03
C ARG A 363 13.15 16.18 -5.53
N VAL A 364 12.81 14.94 -5.93
CA VAL A 364 12.72 14.57 -7.36
C VAL A 364 11.66 15.41 -8.08
N TYR A 365 10.47 15.55 -7.49
CA TYR A 365 9.37 16.36 -8.04
C TYR A 365 9.77 17.82 -8.27
N ASN A 366 10.52 18.42 -7.35
CA ASN A 366 10.94 19.81 -7.42
C ASN A 366 12.11 20.04 -8.39
N THR A 367 12.99 19.05 -8.57
CA THR A 367 14.23 19.20 -9.37
C THR A 367 14.12 18.72 -10.81
N THR A 368 13.16 17.85 -11.13
CA THR A 368 13.00 17.34 -12.50
C THR A 368 12.43 18.39 -13.46
N ASN A 369 13.04 18.50 -14.65
CA ASN A 369 12.54 19.33 -15.75
C ASN A 369 11.65 18.55 -16.74
N ASP A 370 11.72 17.21 -16.73
CA ASP A 370 10.87 16.38 -17.57
C ASP A 370 9.45 16.29 -17.01
N ARG A 371 8.45 16.69 -17.81
CA ARG A 371 7.04 16.69 -17.39
C ARG A 371 6.52 15.29 -17.11
N PHE A 372 7.00 14.28 -17.85
CA PHE A 372 6.58 12.89 -17.64
C PHE A 372 7.10 12.32 -16.32
N ARG A 373 8.40 12.47 -16.05
CA ARG A 373 9.01 12.12 -14.75
C ARG A 373 8.28 12.82 -13.62
N ARG A 374 7.99 14.11 -13.77
CA ARG A 374 7.27 14.92 -12.77
C ARG A 374 5.90 14.35 -12.47
N GLY A 375 5.13 14.00 -13.51
CA GLY A 375 3.81 13.40 -13.37
C GLY A 375 3.83 12.04 -12.69
N VAL A 376 4.75 11.17 -13.11
CA VAL A 376 4.93 9.85 -12.50
C VAL A 376 5.34 10.00 -11.04
N CYS A 377 6.30 10.87 -10.75
CA CYS A 377 6.77 11.14 -9.38
C CYS A 377 5.64 11.63 -8.49
N LEU A 378 4.91 12.66 -8.93
CA LEU A 378 3.81 13.25 -8.18
C LEU A 378 2.69 12.22 -7.96
N GLY A 379 2.26 11.51 -9.00
CA GLY A 379 1.19 10.52 -8.89
C GLY A 379 1.55 9.33 -8.02
N ALA A 380 2.78 8.81 -8.15
CA ALA A 380 3.27 7.71 -7.33
C ALA A 380 3.38 8.13 -5.84
N LEU A 381 3.91 9.32 -5.57
CA LEU A 381 4.02 9.86 -4.21
C LEU A 381 2.63 10.08 -3.59
N SER A 382 1.69 10.64 -4.35
CA SER A 382 0.30 10.78 -3.90
C SER A 382 -0.36 9.43 -3.64
N GLY A 383 -0.09 8.42 -4.45
CA GLY A 383 -0.60 7.05 -4.22
C GLY A 383 -0.06 6.44 -2.93
N CYS A 384 1.23 6.64 -2.63
CA CYS A 384 1.82 6.27 -1.35
C CYS A 384 1.15 7.01 -0.17
N VAL A 385 0.93 8.33 -0.28
CA VAL A 385 0.21 9.11 0.75
C VAL A 385 -1.21 8.59 0.93
N GLY A 386 -1.92 8.31 -0.17
CA GLY A 386 -3.28 7.79 -0.14
C GLY A 386 -3.37 6.47 0.60
N ILE A 387 -2.53 5.49 0.30
CA ILE A 387 -2.58 4.20 1.00
C ILE A 387 -2.17 4.31 2.48
N LEU A 388 -1.26 5.23 2.83
CA LEU A 388 -0.92 5.54 4.22
C LEU A 388 -2.11 6.14 4.97
N ILE A 389 -2.91 7.00 4.35
CA ILE A 389 -4.17 7.50 4.94
C ILE A 389 -5.18 6.35 5.08
N HIS A 390 -5.28 5.49 4.06
CA HIS A 390 -6.20 4.35 4.09
C HIS A 390 -5.90 3.38 5.23
N SER A 391 -4.60 3.24 5.55
CA SER A 391 -4.06 2.38 6.60
C SER A 391 -4.45 2.79 8.03
N PHE A 392 -5.05 3.97 8.24
CA PHE A 392 -5.71 4.30 9.52
C PHE A 392 -7.04 3.56 9.70
N PHE A 393 -7.66 3.16 8.60
CA PHE A 393 -8.99 2.58 8.57
C PHE A 393 -8.99 1.12 8.12
N ASP A 394 -7.84 0.54 7.78
CA ASP A 394 -7.70 -0.89 7.50
C ASP A 394 -6.23 -1.31 7.51
N PHE A 395 -5.93 -2.56 7.13
CA PHE A 395 -4.56 -3.10 7.00
C PHE A 395 -4.16 -3.48 5.56
N PRO A 396 -4.27 -2.58 4.57
CA PRO A 396 -4.06 -2.95 3.17
C PRO A 396 -2.61 -3.38 2.87
N LEU A 397 -1.61 -2.98 3.68
CA LEU A 397 -0.20 -3.26 3.41
C LEU A 397 0.26 -4.63 3.95
N HIS A 398 -0.53 -5.27 4.82
CA HIS A 398 -0.35 -6.70 5.11
C HIS A 398 -0.72 -7.59 3.93
N THR A 399 -1.40 -7.06 2.90
CA THR A 399 -1.62 -7.81 1.65
C THR A 399 -0.40 -7.68 0.74
N PRO A 400 0.33 -8.77 0.45
CA PRO A 400 1.60 -8.69 -0.28
C PRO A 400 1.49 -8.02 -1.65
N SER A 401 0.36 -8.19 -2.36
CA SER A 401 0.14 -7.53 -3.65
C SER A 401 0.12 -5.99 -3.54
N ASN A 402 -0.54 -5.46 -2.52
CA ASN A 402 -0.61 -4.02 -2.25
C ASN A 402 0.74 -3.50 -1.78
N LEU A 403 1.46 -4.24 -0.94
CA LEU A 403 2.81 -3.86 -0.52
C LEU A 403 3.78 -3.79 -1.71
N LEU A 404 3.72 -4.75 -2.65
CA LEU A 404 4.51 -4.71 -3.88
C LEU A 404 4.17 -3.49 -4.76
N ILE A 405 2.88 -3.12 -4.86
CA ILE A 405 2.45 -1.92 -5.60
C ILE A 405 2.95 -0.66 -4.88
N PHE A 406 2.80 -0.58 -3.57
CA PHE A 406 3.30 0.53 -2.75
C PHE A 406 4.82 0.71 -2.92
N LEU A 407 5.60 -0.36 -2.84
CA LEU A 407 7.05 -0.32 -3.03
C LEU A 407 7.43 0.04 -4.48
N THR A 408 6.63 -0.40 -5.47
CA THR A 408 6.80 0.04 -6.86
C THR A 408 6.55 1.54 -7.00
N LEU A 409 5.48 2.07 -6.40
CA LEU A 409 5.21 3.51 -6.39
C LEU A 409 6.30 4.29 -5.63
N ALA A 410 6.79 3.78 -4.51
CA ALA A 410 7.90 4.40 -3.77
C ALA A 410 9.17 4.46 -4.63
N ALA A 411 9.48 3.42 -5.39
CA ALA A 411 10.57 3.43 -6.36
C ALA A 411 10.29 4.44 -7.48
N LEU A 412 9.12 4.41 -8.10
CA LEU A 412 8.72 5.38 -9.14
C LEU A 412 8.75 6.83 -8.62
N ALA A 413 8.48 7.10 -7.36
CA ALA A 413 8.56 8.43 -6.77
C ALA A 413 10.02 8.91 -6.59
N THR A 414 10.96 8.00 -6.32
CA THR A 414 12.30 8.38 -5.85
C THR A 414 13.45 8.09 -6.81
N VAL A 415 13.27 7.22 -7.82
CA VAL A 415 14.35 6.90 -8.76
C VAL A 415 14.85 8.13 -9.51
N THR A 416 16.17 8.33 -9.51
CA THR A 416 16.82 9.33 -10.36
C THR A 416 17.00 8.76 -11.75
N ILE A 417 16.45 9.45 -12.76
CA ILE A 417 16.55 9.02 -14.16
C ILE A 417 17.48 9.94 -14.90
N HIS A 418 18.49 9.36 -15.55
CA HIS A 418 19.31 10.08 -16.50
C HIS A 418 18.54 10.20 -17.82
N PHE A 419 18.18 11.42 -18.20
CA PHE A 419 17.69 11.72 -19.54
C PHE A 419 18.88 12.02 -20.44
N PRO A 420 19.03 11.36 -21.61
CA PRO A 420 20.00 11.81 -22.59
C PRO A 420 19.69 13.26 -22.93
N LYS A 421 20.69 14.15 -22.84
CA LYS A 421 20.53 15.54 -23.30
C LYS A 421 20.13 15.48 -24.78
N LEU A 422 18.90 15.83 -25.11
CA LEU A 422 18.52 16.06 -26.50
C LEU A 422 19.42 17.19 -27.01
N TYR A 423 20.24 16.88 -28.01
CA TYR A 423 21.10 17.83 -28.69
C TYR A 423 20.20 18.98 -29.16
N ARG A 424 20.32 20.13 -28.52
CA ARG A 424 19.66 21.37 -28.94
C ARG A 424 20.28 21.71 -30.29
N GLN A 425 19.66 21.26 -31.38
CA GLN A 425 20.07 21.71 -32.71
C GLN A 425 19.92 23.23 -32.71
N SER A 426 21.07 23.89 -32.80
CA SER A 426 21.20 25.29 -33.15
C SER A 426 20.35 25.54 -34.40
N ARG A 427 19.19 26.19 -34.21
CA ARG A 427 18.65 27.11 -35.22
C ARG A 427 19.12 28.51 -34.85
N SER A 428 20.43 28.71 -34.99
CA SER A 428 21.02 30.00 -35.31
C SER A 428 22.01 29.74 -36.42
N LYS A 429 21.52 29.83 -37.66
CA LYS A 429 22.27 30.31 -38.81
C LYS A 429 21.28 31.04 -39.72
N ASN A 430 21.50 32.35 -39.76
CA ASN A 430 21.18 33.37 -40.75
C ASN A 430 20.24 33.01 -41.89
#